data_AF-A0A4Q2JLA6-F1
#
_entry.id   AF-A0A4Q2JLA6-F1
#
_cell.length_a   1.000
_cell.length_b   1.000
_cell.length_c   1.000
_cell.angle_alpha   90.00
_cell.angle_beta   90.00
_cell.angle_gamma   90.00
#
_symmetry.space_group_name_H-M   'P 1'
#
loop_
_entity.id
_entity.type
_entity.pdbx_description
1 polymer ?
#
loop_
_entity_poly.entity_id
_entity_poly.type
_entity_poly.pdbx_seq_one_letter_code
_entity_poly.pdbx_strand_id
1 'polypeptide(L)'
;MITLSWLLIIALVGGALALVDGIRRLRGRGSSVVGIIEVVVAALFVLSLFLPGIPFGSLVLGIATLVVLVVALIVRGRTSLAVTIAAIVLVALWLVLVNRWLVIPGIN
;
A
#
# COMPACT_ATOMS: atom_id res chain seq x y z
N MET A 1 -16.00 -16.19 -1.59
CA MET A 1 -14.85 -17.05 -1.96
C MET A 1 -13.78 -16.11 -2.52
N ILE A 2 -12.56 -16.14 -1.99
CA ILE A 2 -11.47 -15.28 -2.50
C ILE A 2 -10.76 -16.05 -3.61
N THR A 3 -10.80 -15.51 -4.82
CA THR A 3 -10.09 -16.10 -5.96
C THR A 3 -8.70 -15.51 -6.02
N LEU A 4 -7.66 -16.35 -6.06
CA LEU A 4 -6.30 -15.89 -6.23
C LEU A 4 -6.12 -15.35 -7.64
N SER A 5 -5.88 -14.05 -7.77
CA SER A 5 -5.64 -13.36 -9.04
C SER A 5 -4.33 -12.59 -9.00
N TRP A 6 -3.75 -12.32 -10.17
CA TRP A 6 -2.56 -11.46 -10.26
C TRP A 6 -2.80 -10.08 -9.64
N LEU A 7 -4.01 -9.54 -9.83
CA LEU A 7 -4.42 -8.26 -9.27
C LEU A 7 -4.41 -8.29 -7.73
N LEU A 8 -4.91 -9.37 -7.12
CA LEU A 8 -4.85 -9.55 -5.66
C LEU A 8 -3.40 -9.68 -5.17
N ILE A 9 -2.55 -10.41 -5.88
CA ILE A 9 -1.13 -10.59 -5.51
C ILE A 9 -0.39 -9.25 -5.53
N ILE A 10 -0.56 -8.44 -6.57
CA ILE A 10 0.07 -7.11 -6.67
C ILE A 10 -0.38 -6.23 -5.50
N ALA A 11 -1.67 -6.22 -5.18
CA ALA A 11 -2.22 -5.49 -4.05
C ALA A 11 -1.60 -5.92 -2.72
N LEU A 12 -1.52 -7.24 -2.50
CA LEU A 12 -0.98 -7.82 -1.27
C LEU A 12 0.49 -7.53 -1.09
N VAL A 13 1.31 -7.69 -2.13
CA VAL A 13 2.74 -7.40 -2.06
C VAL A 13 2.96 -5.89 -1.85
N GLY A 14 2.23 -5.03 -2.55
CA GLY A 14 2.31 -3.59 -2.36
C GLY A 14 1.92 -3.16 -0.93
N GLY A 15 0.79 -3.65 -0.43
CA GLY A 15 0.33 -3.38 0.93
C GLY A 15 1.25 -3.95 2.01
N ALA A 16 1.80 -5.16 1.81
CA ALA A 16 2.74 -5.77 2.74
C ALA A 16 4.07 -4.99 2.81
N LEU A 17 4.59 -4.53 1.66
CA LEU A 17 5.80 -3.70 1.64
C LEU A 17 5.56 -2.35 2.32
N ALA A 18 4.39 -1.73 2.12
CA ALA A 18 4.00 -0.51 2.81
C ALA A 18 3.94 -0.72 4.34
N LEU A 19 3.37 -1.84 4.79
CA LEU A 19 3.32 -2.19 6.20
C LEU A 19 4.72 -2.39 6.79
N VAL A 20 5.59 -3.11 6.09
CA VAL A 20 6.99 -3.32 6.51
C VAL A 20 7.76 -2.00 6.58
N ASP A 21 7.57 -1.10 5.61
CA ASP A 21 8.22 0.22 5.63
C ASP A 21 7.74 1.07 6.81
N GLY A 22 6.44 1.15 7.04
CA GLY A 22 5.85 1.83 8.21
C GLY A 22 6.38 1.29 9.54
N ILE A 23 6.43 -0.04 9.72
CA ILE A 23 6.97 -0.67 10.94
C ILE A 23 8.46 -0.33 11.12
N ARG A 24 9.25 -0.35 10.05
CA ARG A 24 10.67 0.02 10.11
C ARG A 24 10.87 1.49 10.47
N ARG A 25 10.01 2.38 9.97
CA ARG A 25 10.03 3.82 10.31
C ARG A 25 9.69 4.08 11.76
N LEU A 26 8.76 3.32 12.34
CA LEU A 26 8.46 3.38 13.77
C LEU A 26 9.62 2.91 14.66
N ARG A 27 10.40 1.93 14.17
CA ARG A 27 11.59 1.42 14.89
C ARG A 27 12.79 2.35 14.79
N GLY A 28 12.97 3.04 13.67
CA GLY A 28 13.97 4.10 13.54
C GLY A 28 13.52 5.35 14.28
N ARG A 29 14.44 6.20 14.76
CA ARG A 29 14.13 7.52 15.35
C ARG A 29 13.56 8.53 14.31
N GLY A 30 12.73 8.09 13.38
CA GLY A 30 12.04 8.92 12.40
C GLY A 30 10.70 9.45 12.92
N SER A 31 10.04 10.31 12.14
CA SER A 31 8.75 10.93 12.47
C SER A 31 7.70 9.88 12.85
N SER A 32 7.44 9.74 14.15
CA SER A 32 6.60 8.68 14.72
C SER A 32 5.17 8.76 14.19
N VAL A 33 4.67 9.96 13.92
CA VAL A 33 3.29 10.17 13.46
C VAL A 33 3.08 9.59 12.05
N VAL A 34 3.99 9.87 11.11
CA VAL A 34 3.88 9.36 9.73
C VAL A 34 3.94 7.84 9.71
N GLY A 35 4.85 7.24 10.50
CA GLY A 35 4.94 5.79 10.61
C GLY A 35 3.68 5.15 11.19
N ILE A 36 3.03 5.77 12.18
CA ILE A 36 1.77 5.25 12.76
C ILE A 36 0.68 5.26 11.69
N ILE A 37 0.51 6.37 11.00
CA ILE A 37 -0.51 6.52 9.95
C ILE A 37 -0.25 5.51 8.83
N GLU A 38 1.00 5.36 8.39
CA GLU A 38 1.39 4.41 7.36
C GLU A 38 1.03 2.98 7.72
N VAL A 39 1.37 2.54 8.93
CA VAL A 39 1.04 1.19 9.41
C VAL A 39 -0.46 0.97 9.48
N VAL A 40 -1.21 1.93 10.04
CA VAL A 40 -2.66 1.80 10.18
C VAL A 40 -3.34 1.74 8.82
N VAL A 41 -3.00 2.66 7.92
CA VAL A 41 -3.61 2.74 6.58
C VAL A 41 -3.23 1.53 5.74
N ALA A 42 -1.97 1.10 5.76
CA ALA A 42 -1.52 -0.09 5.04
C ALA A 42 -2.16 -1.38 5.59
N ALA A 43 -2.28 -1.51 6.91
CA ALA A 43 -2.96 -2.65 7.52
C ALA A 43 -4.44 -2.69 7.15
N LEU A 44 -5.14 -1.55 7.23
CA LEU A 44 -6.53 -1.45 6.80
C LEU A 44 -6.69 -1.76 5.30
N PHE A 45 -5.78 -1.28 4.45
CA PHE A 45 -5.76 -1.61 3.04
C PHE A 45 -5.64 -3.12 2.81
N VAL A 46 -4.64 -3.78 3.43
CA VAL A 46 -4.46 -5.24 3.29
C VAL A 46 -5.68 -6.00 3.80
N LEU A 47 -6.23 -5.62 4.95
CA LEU A 47 -7.43 -6.24 5.51
C LEU A 47 -8.65 -6.07 4.59
N SER A 48 -8.80 -4.89 3.97
CA SER A 48 -9.92 -4.59 3.07
C SER A 48 -9.94 -5.43 1.79
N LEU A 49 -8.82 -6.06 1.41
CA LEU A 49 -8.77 -7.00 0.28
C LEU A 49 -9.53 -8.30 0.56
N PHE A 50 -9.76 -8.62 1.84
CA PHE A 50 -10.39 -9.87 2.27
C PHE A 50 -11.70 -9.64 3.02
N LEU A 51 -11.87 -8.48 3.64
CA LEU A 51 -12.96 -8.17 4.55
C LEU A 51 -13.82 -7.02 3.97
N PRO A 52 -15.04 -7.30 3.48
CA PRO A 52 -15.91 -6.27 2.93
C PRO A 52 -16.48 -5.31 4.00
N GLY A 53 -16.37 -5.67 5.29
CA GLY A 53 -16.80 -4.83 6.41
C GLY A 53 -15.83 -3.72 6.80
N ILE A 54 -14.67 -3.61 6.13
CA ILE A 54 -13.73 -2.51 6.36
C ILE A 54 -14.29 -1.23 5.72
N PRO A 55 -14.42 -0.12 6.47
CA PRO A 55 -14.97 1.14 5.95
C PRO A 55 -14.12 1.70 4.79
N PHE A 56 -14.76 2.49 3.92
CA PHE A 56 -14.18 3.17 2.75
C PHE A 56 -13.80 2.26 1.56
N GLY A 57 -13.68 0.95 1.77
CA GLY A 57 -13.34 -0.02 0.72
C GLY A 57 -11.86 0.02 0.29
N SER A 58 -11.43 -1.02 -0.42
CA SER A 58 -10.01 -1.24 -0.77
C SER A 58 -9.44 -0.19 -1.70
N LEU A 59 -10.26 0.39 -2.59
CA LEU A 59 -9.82 1.41 -3.53
C LEU A 59 -9.43 2.71 -2.81
N VAL A 60 -10.27 3.19 -1.89
CA VAL A 60 -10.00 4.40 -1.11
C VAL A 60 -8.79 4.18 -0.20
N LEU A 61 -8.70 3.02 0.46
CA LEU A 61 -7.57 2.68 1.31
C LEU A 61 -6.26 2.50 0.51
N GLY A 62 -6.33 2.01 -0.73
CA GLY A 62 -5.18 1.95 -1.63
C GLY A 62 -4.67 3.33 -2.01
N ILE A 63 -5.57 4.27 -2.34
CA ILE A 63 -5.22 5.67 -2.60
C ILE A 63 -4.61 6.30 -1.35
N ALA A 64 -5.22 6.11 -0.18
CA ALA A 64 -4.70 6.63 1.08
C ALA A 64 -3.30 6.07 1.39
N THR A 65 -3.08 4.77 1.16
CA THR A 65 -1.77 4.12 1.33
C THR A 65 -0.73 4.75 0.42
N LEU A 66 -1.08 4.97 -0.86
CA LEU A 66 -0.19 5.62 -1.82
C LEU A 66 0.19 7.05 -1.39
N VAL A 67 -0.79 7.84 -0.94
CA VAL A 67 -0.55 9.21 -0.45
C VAL A 67 0.38 9.19 0.75
N VAL A 68 0.13 8.30 1.72
CA VAL A 68 0.98 8.20 2.92
C VAL A 68 2.40 7.77 2.56
N LEU A 69 2.57 6.81 1.65
CA LEU A 69 3.90 6.41 1.16
C LEU A 69 4.64 7.57 0.48
N VAL A 70 3.95 8.39 -0.32
CA VAL A 70 4.53 9.59 -0.95
C VAL A 70 4.95 10.61 0.10
N VAL A 71 4.10 10.89 1.09
CA VAL A 71 4.43 11.77 2.22
C VAL A 71 5.63 11.21 3.00
N ALA A 72 5.64 9.91 3.27
CA ALA A 72 6.72 9.21 3.94
C ALA A 72 8.02 9.26 3.15
N LEU A 73 7.97 9.26 1.81
CA LEU A 73 9.13 9.42 0.94
C LEU A 73 9.71 10.84 1.01
N ILE A 74 8.86 11.87 1.12
CA ILE A 74 9.26 13.28 1.19
C ILE A 74 9.84 13.62 2.57
N VAL A 75 9.17 13.20 3.64
CA VAL A 75 9.55 13.51 5.05
C VAL A 75 10.67 12.59 5.56
N ARG A 76 11.17 11.70 4.71
CA ARG A 76 12.14 10.68 5.09
C ARG A 76 13.52 11.29 5.39
N GLY A 77 14.09 10.84 6.51
CA GLY A 77 15.52 11.01 6.83
C GLY A 77 16.40 9.95 6.16
N ARG A 78 17.24 9.26 6.93
CA ARG A 78 18.20 8.25 6.43
C ARG A 78 17.62 6.84 6.17
N THR A 79 16.30 6.68 6.05
CA THR A 79 15.67 5.34 5.91
C THR A 79 15.85 4.76 4.49
N SER A 80 15.57 3.46 4.33
CA SER A 80 15.73 2.73 3.06
C SER A 80 14.75 3.21 1.99
N LEU A 81 15.28 3.81 0.92
CA LEU A 81 14.52 4.34 -0.22
C LEU A 81 13.80 3.23 -1.02
N ALA A 82 14.46 2.08 -1.16
CA ALA A 82 14.04 1.03 -2.08
C ALA A 82 12.67 0.41 -1.73
N VAL A 83 12.40 0.17 -0.45
CA VAL A 83 11.14 -0.46 -0.01
C VAL A 83 9.96 0.48 -0.25
N THR A 84 10.10 1.76 0.11
CA THR A 84 9.06 2.77 -0.12
C THR A 84 8.76 2.90 -1.62
N ILE A 85 9.78 2.97 -2.49
CA ILE A 85 9.56 3.05 -3.94
C ILE A 85 8.88 1.80 -4.48
N ALA A 86 9.32 0.60 -4.08
CA ALA A 86 8.70 -0.63 -4.53
C ALA A 86 7.22 -0.71 -4.12
N ALA A 87 6.89 -0.30 -2.88
CA ALA A 87 5.51 -0.22 -2.41
C ALA A 87 4.70 0.79 -3.24
N ILE A 88 5.21 1.99 -3.48
CA ILE A 88 4.56 3.03 -4.30
C ILE A 88 4.25 2.48 -5.70
N VAL A 89 5.23 1.87 -6.36
CA VAL A 89 5.07 1.35 -7.72
C VAL A 89 4.00 0.26 -7.76
N LEU A 90 4.01 -0.68 -6.83
CA LEU A 90 3.03 -1.78 -6.82
C LEU A 90 1.62 -1.30 -6.50
N VAL A 91 1.46 -0.40 -5.51
CA VAL A 91 0.14 0.16 -5.16
C VAL A 91 -0.39 1.03 -6.31
N ALA A 92 0.46 1.86 -6.93
CA ALA A 92 0.06 2.68 -8.09
C ALA A 92 -0.33 1.80 -9.29
N LEU A 93 0.48 0.77 -9.60
CA LEU A 93 0.17 -0.19 -10.65
C LEU A 93 -1.17 -0.89 -10.38
N TRP A 94 -1.38 -1.35 -9.15
CA TRP A 94 -2.64 -1.96 -8.75
C TRP A 94 -3.83 -1.01 -8.95
N LEU A 95 -3.72 0.27 -8.56
CA LEU A 95 -4.77 1.27 -8.75
C LEU A 95 -5.08 1.52 -10.23
N VAL A 96 -4.07 1.57 -11.09
CA VAL A 96 -4.24 1.72 -12.54
C VAL A 96 -4.99 0.50 -13.12
N LEU A 97 -4.60 -0.70 -12.70
CA LEU A 97 -5.20 -1.94 -13.20
C LEU A 97 -6.64 -2.14 -12.67
N VAL A 98 -6.89 -1.90 -11.38
CA VAL A 98 -8.23 -2.10 -10.80
C VAL A 98 -9.25 -1.12 -11.39
N ASN A 99 -8.82 0.09 -11.76
CA ASN A 99 -9.67 1.08 -12.43
C ASN A 99 -9.75 0.89 -13.95
N ARG A 100 -9.07 -0.13 -14.51
CA ARG A 100 -9.02 -0.42 -15.96
C ARG A 100 -8.51 0.75 -16.81
N TRP A 101 -7.64 1.59 -16.26
CA TRP A 101 -6.96 2.64 -17.03
C TRP A 101 -5.92 2.06 -17.99
N LEU A 102 -5.37 0.90 -17.62
CA LEU A 102 -4.60 0.03 -18.49
C LEU A 102 -5.20 -1.36 -18.40
N VAL A 103 -5.51 -2.00 -19.53
CA VAL A 103 -6.06 -3.36 -19.57
C VAL A 103 -5.00 -4.31 -20.11
N ILE A 104 -4.63 -5.30 -19.31
CA ILE A 104 -3.68 -6.36 -19.65
C ILE A 104 -4.43 -7.69 -19.60
N PRO A 105 -4.64 -8.34 -20.77
CA PRO A 105 -5.33 -9.63 -20.83
C PRO A 105 -4.69 -10.67 -19.90
N GLY A 106 -5.52 -11.29 -19.05
CA GLY A 106 -5.06 -12.28 -18.07
C GLY A 106 -4.64 -11.71 -16.71
N ILE A 107 -4.65 -10.38 -16.53
CA ILE A 107 -4.38 -9.73 -15.23
C ILE A 107 -5.63 -8.99 -14.71
N ASN A 108 -6.28 -8.14 -15.52
CA ASN A 108 -7.41 -7.29 -15.10
C ASN A 108 -8.51 -7.13 -16.16
#